data_AF-M3CE23-F1
#
_entry.id   AF-M3CE23-F1
#
_cell.length_a   1.000
_cell.length_b   1.000
_cell.length_c   1.000
_cell.angle_alpha   90.00
_cell.angle_beta   90.00
_cell.angle_gamma   90.00
#
_symmetry.space_group_name_H-M   'P 1'
#
loop_
_entity.id
_entity.type
_entity.pdbx_description
1 polymer ?
#
loop_
_entity_poly.entity_id
_entity_poly.type
_entity_poly.pdbx_seq_one_letter_code
_entity_poly.pdbx_strand_id
1 'polypeptide(L)'
;MQGCDTLLMIGSSFPYTQFLPELDQARAVQIDIDPHMIGLRYPNEVNLVGDARETLRRLLPKLHRKQDRAWREEIEKNVAR
;
A
#
# COMPACT_ATOMS: atom_id res chain seq x y z
N MET A 1 -3.90 -8.62 -4.71
CA MET A 1 -4.21 -7.57 -3.72
C MET A 1 -5.11 -8.13 -2.63
N GLN A 2 -6.09 -8.98 -2.98
CA GLN A 2 -6.75 -9.85 -2.00
C GLN A 2 -5.74 -10.63 -1.14
N GLY A 3 -6.03 -10.70 0.17
CA GLY A 3 -5.23 -11.46 1.14
C GLY A 3 -4.05 -10.72 1.75
N CYS A 4 -3.84 -9.42 1.48
CA CYS A 4 -2.82 -8.63 2.20
C CYS A 4 -3.39 -8.09 3.52
N ASP A 5 -2.59 -8.08 4.59
CA ASP A 5 -2.97 -7.52 5.89
C ASP A 5 -2.81 -5.98 5.96
N THR A 6 -1.93 -5.43 5.12
CA THR A 6 -1.64 -4.01 5.01
C THR A 6 -1.48 -3.61 3.55
N LEU A 7 -2.10 -2.48 3.17
CA LEU A 7 -2.02 -1.88 1.84
C LEU A 7 -1.31 -0.53 1.91
N LEU A 8 -0.23 -0.38 1.15
CA LEU A 8 0.46 0.90 0.97
C LEU A 8 0.25 1.39 -0.47
N MET A 9 -0.54 2.46 -0.62
CA MET A 9 -0.79 3.11 -1.92
C MET A 9 0.15 4.30 -2.10
N ILE A 10 0.83 4.38 -3.24
CA ILE A 10 1.82 5.43 -3.52
C ILE A 10 1.54 6.02 -4.91
N GLY A 11 1.11 7.28 -4.96
CA GLY A 11 0.85 8.01 -6.21
C GLY A 11 -0.07 7.27 -7.18
N SER A 12 -1.10 6.60 -6.64
CA SER A 12 -1.93 5.67 -7.40
C SER A 12 -3.36 6.18 -7.52
N SER A 13 -3.85 6.24 -8.76
CA SER A 13 -5.24 6.53 -9.08
C SER A 13 -6.06 5.27 -9.38
N PHE A 14 -5.61 4.10 -8.94
CA PHE A 14 -6.14 2.78 -9.32
C PHE A 14 -7.68 2.74 -9.26
N PRO A 15 -8.38 2.60 -10.41
CA PRO A 15 -9.81 2.86 -10.48
C PRO A 15 -10.69 1.65 -10.16
N TYR A 16 -10.10 0.46 -10.04
CA TYR A 16 -10.83 -0.80 -9.97
C TYR A 16 -10.93 -1.33 -8.55
N THR A 17 -11.85 -0.75 -7.76
CA THR A 17 -12.01 -1.07 -6.34
C THR A 17 -12.30 -2.55 -6.07
N GLN A 18 -12.87 -3.29 -7.03
CA GLN A 18 -13.14 -4.72 -6.90
C GLN A 18 -11.88 -5.59 -6.74
N PHE A 19 -10.70 -5.06 -7.06
CA PHE A 19 -9.43 -5.77 -6.84
C PHE A 19 -8.73 -5.35 -5.55
N LEU A 20 -9.24 -4.33 -4.85
CA LEU A 20 -8.72 -3.93 -3.55
C LEU A 20 -9.15 -4.93 -2.46
N PRO A 21 -8.47 -4.95 -1.31
CA PRO A 21 -8.95 -5.64 -0.12
C PRO A 21 -10.40 -5.27 0.20
N GLU A 22 -11.14 -6.17 0.85
CA GLU A 22 -12.44 -5.81 1.41
C GLU A 22 -12.28 -4.71 2.47
N LEU A 23 -13.37 -3.99 2.78
CA LEU A 23 -13.35 -2.99 3.86
C LEU A 23 -13.01 -3.68 5.19
N ASP A 24 -12.23 -3.03 6.03
CA ASP A 24 -11.73 -3.54 7.32
C ASP A 24 -10.85 -4.80 7.25
N GLN A 25 -10.61 -5.35 6.06
CA GLN A 25 -9.74 -6.52 5.86
C GLN A 25 -8.26 -6.15 6.03
N ALA A 26 -7.85 -5.01 5.50
CA ALA A 26 -6.47 -4.56 5.49
C ALA A 26 -6.34 -3.15 6.04
N ARG A 27 -5.27 -2.92 6.79
CA ARG A 27 -4.88 -1.57 7.21
C ARG A 27 -4.30 -0.81 6.02
N ALA A 28 -4.69 0.44 5.81
CA ALA A 28 -4.25 1.17 4.62
C ALA A 28 -3.56 2.50 4.93
N VAL A 29 -2.51 2.78 4.15
CA VAL A 29 -1.77 4.05 4.15
C VAL A 29 -1.66 4.54 2.71
N GLN A 30 -1.89 5.83 2.48
CA GLN A 30 -1.74 6.44 1.16
C GLN A 30 -0.72 7.59 1.19
N ILE A 31 0.14 7.62 0.18
CA ILE A 31 1.03 8.74 -0.13
C ILE A 31 0.60 9.30 -1.48
N ASP A 32 0.25 10.58 -1.54
CA ASP A 32 -0.11 11.23 -2.81
C ASP A 32 0.31 12.70 -2.82
N ILE A 33 0.69 13.21 -4.00
CA ILE A 33 1.06 14.62 -4.15
C ILE A 33 -0.17 15.51 -4.29
N ASP A 34 -1.27 14.96 -4.82
CA ASP A 34 -2.53 15.67 -4.97
C ASP A 34 -3.46 15.36 -3.79
N PRO A 35 -3.81 16.35 -2.95
CA PRO A 35 -4.70 16.13 -1.82
C PRO A 35 -6.11 15.64 -2.23
N HIS A 36 -6.55 15.86 -3.47
CA HIS A 36 -7.86 15.39 -3.95
C HIS A 36 -7.91 13.87 -4.17
N MET A 37 -6.75 13.22 -4.27
CA MET A 37 -6.66 11.77 -4.48
C MET A 37 -6.76 10.98 -3.18
N ILE A 38 -6.60 11.64 -2.04
CA ILE A 38 -6.57 11.01 -0.73
C ILE A 38 -7.93 10.39 -0.37
N GLY A 39 -7.94 9.09 -0.06
CA GLY A 39 -9.15 8.38 0.39
C GLY A 39 -10.22 8.18 -0.69
N LEU A 40 -9.94 8.56 -1.95
CA LEU A 40 -10.92 8.47 -3.04
C LEU A 40 -11.26 7.03 -3.43
N ARG A 41 -10.31 6.09 -3.25
CA ARG A 41 -10.43 4.70 -3.72
C ARG A 41 -10.59 3.68 -2.61
N TYR A 42 -10.05 3.95 -1.42
CA TYR A 42 -10.03 3.03 -0.30
C TYR A 42 -9.92 3.83 1.02
N PRO A 43 -10.58 3.41 2.11
CA PRO A 43 -10.40 4.07 3.40
C PRO A 43 -8.98 3.82 3.92
N ASN A 44 -8.18 4.88 4.02
CA ASN A 44 -6.84 4.81 4.61
C ASN A 44 -6.84 5.38 6.02
N GLU A 45 -6.11 4.72 6.92
CA GLU A 45 -5.91 5.17 8.29
C GLU A 45 -4.94 6.36 8.36
N VAL A 46 -3.94 6.38 7.47
CA VAL A 46 -2.93 7.44 7.41
C VAL A 46 -2.78 7.94 5.99
N ASN A 47 -2.91 9.25 5.83
CA ASN A 47 -2.76 9.95 4.57
C ASN A 47 -1.57 10.91 4.64
N LEU A 48 -0.61 10.73 3.74
CA LEU A 48 0.59 11.55 3.63
C LEU A 48 0.54 12.33 2.32
N VAL A 49 0.20 13.62 2.41
CA VAL A 49 0.18 14.51 1.24
C VAL A 49 1.59 15.02 0.99
N GLY A 50 2.15 14.69 -0.17
CA GLY A 50 3.46 15.13 -0.60
C GLY A 50 4.08 14.26 -1.68
N ASP A 51 5.28 14.66 -2.11
CA ASP A 51 6.05 13.89 -3.08
C ASP A 51 6.40 12.49 -2.54
N ALA A 52 6.16 11.46 -3.35
CA ALA A 52 6.36 10.07 -2.97
C ALA A 52 7.83 9.74 -2.67
N ARG A 53 8.77 10.27 -3.47
CA ARG A 53 10.20 10.01 -3.29
C ARG A 53 10.70 10.60 -1.98
N GLU A 54 10.37 11.86 -1.71
CA GLU A 54 10.77 12.55 -0.48
C GLU A 54 10.15 11.91 0.76
N THR A 55 8.87 11.52 0.67
CA THR A 55 8.18 10.81 1.76
C THR A 55 8.85 9.46 2.04
N LEU A 56 9.13 8.66 1.01
CA LEU A 56 9.81 7.37 1.16
C LEU A 56 11.23 7.50 1.69
N ARG A 57 12.01 8.52 1.25
CA ARG A 57 13.35 8.79 1.80
C ARG A 57 13.32 9.02 3.32
N ARG A 58 12.29 9.70 3.82
CA ARG A 58 12.12 9.95 5.26
C ARG A 58 11.59 8.74 6.01
N LEU A 59 10.81 7.89 5.35
CA LEU A 59 10.24 6.69 5.96
C LEU A 59 11.24 5.53 6.05
N LEU A 60 12.06 5.32 5.02
CA LEU A 60 12.99 4.19 4.92
C LEU A 60 13.86 3.98 6.18
N PRO A 61 14.48 5.01 6.79
CA PRO A 61 15.29 4.82 8.01
C PRO A 61 14.50 4.36 9.24
N LYS A 62 13.17 4.52 9.23
CA LYS A 62 12.28 4.13 10.33
C LYS A 62 11.72 2.71 10.15
N LEU A 63 11.95 2.08 9.00
CA LEU A 63 11.45 0.75 8.70
C LEU A 63 12.40 -0.32 9.21
N HIS A 64 11.85 -1.24 10.00
CA HIS A 64 12.56 -2.47 10.35
C HIS A 64 12.30 -3.53 9.29
N ARG A 65 13.39 -4.12 8.77
CA ARG A 65 13.28 -5.21 7.79
C ARG A 65 12.63 -6.42 8.45
N LYS A 66 11.48 -6.86 7.93
CA LYS A 66 10.83 -8.11 8.33
C LYS A 66 11.68 -9.31 7.87
N GLN A 67 11.93 -10.25 8.78
CA GLN A 67 12.65 -11.50 8.51
C GLN A 67 11.71 -12.60 7.98
N ASP A 68 10.43 -12.55 8.35
CA ASP A 68 9.42 -13.40 7.75
C ASP A 68 9.15 -12.96 6.31
N ARG A 69 9.26 -13.93 5.40
CA ARG A 69 9.16 -13.78 3.95
C ARG A 69 8.13 -14.73 3.34
N ALA A 70 7.43 -15.53 4.16
CA ALA A 70 6.59 -16.63 3.70
C ALA A 70 5.52 -16.16 2.69
N TRP A 71 4.81 -15.07 3.00
CA TRP A 71 3.80 -14.51 2.09
C TRP A 71 4.39 -14.04 0.76
N ARG A 72 5.56 -13.39 0.77
CA ARG A 72 6.23 -12.97 -0.47
C ARG A 72 6.64 -14.19 -1.30
N GLU A 73 7.19 -15.22 -0.66
CA GLU A 73 7.61 -16.45 -1.34
C GLU A 73 6.42 -17.21 -1.93
N GLU A 74 5.29 -17.26 -1.24
CA GLU A 74 4.05 -17.83 -1.76
C GLU A 74 3.56 -17.09 -3.01
N ILE A 75 3.52 -15.75 -2.95
CA ILE A 75 3.11 -14.93 -4.10
C ILE A 75 4.08 -15.10 -5.27
N GLU A 76 5.40 -15.12 -5.03
CA GLU A 76 6.42 -15.37 -6.04
C GLU A 76 6.24 -16.75 -6.71
N LYS A 77 5.95 -17.79 -5.94
CA LYS A 77 5.65 -19.14 -6.47
C LYS A 77 4.37 -19.16 -7.31
N ASN A 78 3.32 -18.47 -6.86
CA ASN A 78 2.02 -18.44 -7.56
C ASN A 78 2.09 -17.70 -8.90
N VAL A 79 3.06 -16.80 -9.09
CA VAL A 79 3.26 -16.06 -10.35
C VAL A 79 4.39 -16.60 -11.22
N ALA A 80 5.28 -17.44 -10.67
CA ALA A 80 6.31 -18.13 -11.42
C ALA A 80 5.66 -19.20 -12.31
N ARG A 81 5.69 -18.98 -13.63
CA ARG A 81 5.32 -19.98 -14.64
C ARG A 81 6.44 -20.97 -14.88
#